data_AF-A0A2V6PZW7-F1
#
_entry.id   AF-A0A2V6PZW7-F1
#
_cell.length_a   1.000
_cell.length_b   1.000
_cell.length_c   1.000
_cell.angle_alpha   90.00
_cell.angle_beta   90.00
_cell.angle_gamma   90.00
#
_symmetry.space_group_name_H-M   'P 1'
#
loop_
_entity.id
_entity.type
_entity.pdbx_description
1 polymer ?
#
loop_
_entity_poly.entity_id
_entity_poly.type
_entity_poly.pdbx_seq_one_letter_code
_entity_poly.pdbx_strand_id
1 'polypeptide(L)'
;MPHRRRDRRGRRALLDRARQDEARSACRRRSRGRRHRAVARARLRRRRVVAACADRLRRTLYGRDVDLIDQLLAGSIDRVTAWPDGRLETSAPVPVVVLPGSFNPLHEGHLSLARVAEEIAGGPVAFELSVVNVDKPPLGAADVRHRLAQFRGRARVELTRAPTFLQKSRLLPGATFVVGADTAERLVAARYYDNDERRMIAALGEMAGQGCGFLVAVRIDATGRVVSLADVALPPQFKTLFTAIPESRFRLDLSSSEIRQRGERGTTTTPDP
;
A
#
# COMPACT_ATOMS: atom_id res chain seq x y z
N MET A 1 54.10 12.99 -74.01
CA MET A 1 53.98 11.50 -73.96
C MET A 1 54.97 10.98 -72.93
N PRO A 2 54.72 9.91 -72.13
CA PRO A 2 53.54 9.02 -71.99
C PRO A 2 52.96 9.06 -70.55
N HIS A 3 51.68 8.89 -70.20
CA HIS A 3 50.61 7.91 -70.47
C HIS A 3 50.79 6.47 -69.95
N ARG A 4 49.83 6.07 -69.09
CA ARG A 4 49.31 4.71 -68.82
C ARG A 4 50.11 3.79 -67.88
N ARG A 5 50.17 4.16 -66.60
CA ARG A 5 50.01 3.22 -65.45
C ARG A 5 48.75 3.58 -64.63
N ARG A 6 47.70 3.96 -65.36
CA ARG A 6 46.34 4.12 -64.83
C ARG A 6 45.84 2.75 -64.36
N ASP A 7 45.13 2.76 -63.23
CA ASP A 7 44.02 1.86 -62.92
C ASP A 7 44.19 0.72 -61.87
N ARG A 8 45.38 0.15 -61.63
CA ARG A 8 45.53 -0.85 -60.53
C ARG A 8 45.89 -0.25 -59.16
N ARG A 9 46.62 0.86 -59.12
CA ARG A 9 47.01 1.53 -57.86
C ARG A 9 45.87 2.33 -57.22
N GLY A 10 44.96 2.88 -58.03
CA GLY A 10 43.81 3.67 -57.55
C GLY A 10 42.79 2.84 -56.77
N ARG A 11 42.41 1.65 -57.27
CA ARG A 11 41.45 0.74 -56.61
C ARG A 11 41.97 0.18 -55.28
N ARG A 12 43.26 -0.15 -55.19
CA ARG A 12 43.89 -0.63 -53.94
C ARG A 12 43.99 0.49 -52.89
N ALA A 13 44.35 1.70 -53.31
CA ALA A 13 44.38 2.87 -52.43
C ALA A 13 42.99 3.29 -51.92
N LEU A 14 41.93 3.11 -52.72
CA LEU A 14 40.55 3.39 -52.30
C LEU A 14 40.06 2.41 -51.24
N LEU A 15 40.35 1.10 -51.40
CA LEU A 15 39.99 0.05 -50.45
C LEU A 15 40.75 0.18 -49.12
N ASP A 16 42.04 0.56 -49.17
CA ASP A 16 42.82 0.81 -47.96
C ASP A 16 42.34 2.05 -47.19
N ARG A 17 41.91 3.12 -47.88
CA ARG A 17 41.30 4.29 -47.24
C ARG A 17 39.96 3.94 -46.57
N ALA A 18 39.09 3.18 -47.26
CA ALA A 18 37.82 2.74 -46.68
C ALA A 18 38.01 1.88 -45.42
N ARG A 19 38.98 0.96 -45.43
CA ARG A 19 39.32 0.14 -44.25
C ARG A 19 39.91 0.96 -43.10
N GLN A 20 40.72 1.97 -43.41
CA GLN A 20 41.26 2.89 -42.39
C GLN A 20 40.17 3.77 -41.77
N ASP A 21 39.19 4.21 -42.56
CA ASP A 21 38.07 5.01 -42.06
C ASP A 21 37.08 4.20 -41.22
N GLU A 22 36.80 2.95 -41.60
CA GLU A 22 36.01 2.03 -40.76
C GLU A 22 36.71 1.72 -39.43
N ALA A 23 38.03 1.46 -39.45
CA ALA A 23 38.80 1.23 -38.24
C ALA A 23 38.81 2.46 -37.31
N ARG A 24 38.94 3.67 -37.88
CA ARG A 24 38.85 4.95 -37.12
C ARG A 24 37.45 5.18 -36.56
N SER A 25 36.40 4.86 -37.31
CA SER A 25 35.01 4.99 -36.87
C SER A 25 34.66 3.99 -35.76
N ALA A 26 35.11 2.74 -35.88
CA ALA A 26 34.95 1.71 -34.85
C ALA A 26 35.70 2.07 -33.56
N CYS A 27 36.92 2.62 -33.67
CA CYS A 27 37.70 3.09 -32.51
C CYS A 27 36.99 4.25 -31.79
N ARG A 28 36.43 5.22 -32.54
CA ARG A 28 35.63 6.33 -31.99
C ARG A 28 34.33 5.86 -31.30
N ARG A 29 33.66 4.84 -31.82
CA ARG A 29 32.46 4.25 -31.19
C ARG A 29 32.82 3.53 -29.88
N ARG A 30 33.91 2.77 -29.85
CA ARG A 30 34.40 2.08 -28.63
C ARG A 30 34.83 3.07 -27.53
N SER A 31 35.48 4.18 -27.89
CA SER A 31 35.89 5.21 -26.92
C SER A 31 34.70 5.99 -26.35
N ARG A 32 33.69 6.32 -27.17
CA ARG A 32 32.42 6.92 -26.70
C ARG A 32 31.63 6.00 -25.77
N GLY A 33 31.53 4.70 -26.08
CA GLY A 33 30.86 3.71 -25.24
C GLY A 33 31.54 3.51 -23.88
N ARG A 34 32.89 3.53 -23.83
CA ARG A 34 33.66 3.48 -22.58
C ARG A 34 33.44 4.72 -21.71
N ARG A 35 33.40 5.92 -22.31
CA ARG A 35 33.11 7.17 -21.60
C ARG A 35 31.70 7.20 -21.01
N HIS A 36 30.67 6.78 -21.75
CA HIS A 36 29.30 6.70 -21.23
C HIS A 36 29.17 5.73 -20.05
N ARG A 37 29.80 4.54 -20.13
CA ARG A 37 29.79 3.57 -19.03
C ARG A 37 30.54 4.07 -17.79
N ALA A 38 31.63 4.82 -17.97
CA ALA A 38 32.38 5.42 -16.86
C ALA A 38 31.56 6.51 -16.13
N VAL A 39 30.88 7.39 -16.87
CA VAL A 39 30.02 8.45 -16.29
C VAL A 39 28.82 7.84 -15.56
N ALA A 40 28.18 6.80 -16.11
CA ALA A 40 27.08 6.10 -15.45
C ALA A 40 27.52 5.42 -14.14
N ARG A 41 28.68 4.75 -14.13
CA ARG A 41 29.26 4.14 -12.92
C ARG A 41 29.63 5.19 -11.87
N ALA A 42 30.18 6.33 -12.28
CA ALA A 42 30.51 7.44 -11.37
C ALA A 42 29.24 8.05 -10.73
N ARG A 43 28.16 8.21 -11.50
CA ARG A 43 26.85 8.67 -10.98
C ARG A 43 26.24 7.68 -9.98
N LEU A 44 26.32 6.38 -10.27
CA LEU A 44 25.83 5.34 -9.35
C LEU A 44 26.66 5.27 -8.06
N ARG A 45 27.99 5.41 -8.15
CA ARG A 45 28.88 5.49 -6.99
C ARG A 45 28.60 6.73 -6.14
N ARG A 46 28.44 7.91 -6.77
CA ARG A 46 28.06 9.14 -6.05
C ARG A 46 26.69 9.00 -5.37
N ARG A 47 25.69 8.43 -6.03
CA ARG A 47 24.37 8.14 -5.42
C ARG A 47 24.48 7.20 -4.21
N ARG A 48 25.28 6.13 -4.31
CA ARG A 48 25.53 5.20 -3.18
C ARG A 48 26.26 5.87 -2.02
N VAL A 49 27.25 6.71 -2.30
CA VAL A 49 27.99 7.44 -1.26
C VAL A 49 27.10 8.48 -0.57
N VAL A 50 26.28 9.22 -1.32
CA VAL A 50 25.32 10.19 -0.74
C VAL A 50 24.27 9.47 0.10
N ALA A 51 23.73 8.35 -0.36
CA ALA A 51 22.78 7.54 0.42
C ALA A 51 23.43 6.99 1.70
N ALA A 52 24.64 6.44 1.62
CA ALA A 52 25.37 5.93 2.78
C ALA A 52 25.79 7.05 3.75
N CYS A 53 26.06 8.25 3.25
CA CYS A 53 26.41 9.42 4.07
C CYS A 53 25.17 9.98 4.78
N ALA A 54 24.02 10.05 4.11
CA ALA A 54 22.74 10.41 4.73
C ALA A 54 22.32 9.39 5.80
N ASP A 55 22.52 8.10 5.53
CA ASP A 55 22.21 7.03 6.47
C ASP A 55 23.15 7.02 7.68
N ARG A 56 24.40 7.44 7.49
CA ARG A 56 25.38 7.62 8.56
C ARG A 56 25.09 8.89 9.38
N LEU A 57 24.74 10.01 8.73
CA LEU A 57 24.33 11.24 9.42
C LEU A 57 23.07 11.02 10.27
N ARG A 58 22.09 10.26 9.78
CA ARG A 58 20.91 9.86 10.56
C ARG A 58 21.30 9.09 11.81
N ARG A 59 22.19 8.09 11.68
CA ARG A 59 22.65 7.29 12.84
C ARG A 59 23.50 8.08 13.83
N THR A 60 24.20 9.12 13.39
CA THR A 60 25.08 9.94 14.26
C THR A 60 24.34 11.08 14.95
N LEU A 61 23.26 11.60 14.37
CA LEU A 61 22.48 12.70 14.96
C LEU A 61 21.35 12.22 15.89
N TYR A 62 20.87 10.98 15.74
CA TYR A 62 19.83 10.41 16.59
C TYR A 62 20.41 9.35 17.53
N GLY A 63 20.77 9.76 18.75
CA GLY A 63 21.06 8.82 19.84
C GLY A 63 19.82 7.96 20.10
N ARG A 64 19.94 6.64 19.89
CA ARG A 64 18.89 5.61 20.04
C ARG A 64 17.48 6.11 19.67
N ASP A 65 17.20 6.25 18.37
CA ASP A 65 15.82 6.30 17.89
C ASP A 65 15.08 5.05 18.38
N VAL A 66 14.18 5.23 19.35
CA VAL A 66 13.23 4.18 19.73
C VAL A 66 12.27 4.04 18.54
N ASP A 67 12.20 2.86 17.96
CA ASP A 67 11.40 2.62 16.77
C ASP A 67 9.91 2.95 17.02
N LEU A 68 9.30 3.78 16.17
CA LEU A 68 7.90 4.17 16.32
C LEU A 68 6.93 2.98 16.30
N ILE A 69 7.26 1.90 15.59
CA ILE A 69 6.47 0.66 15.61
C ILE A 69 6.57 0.01 16.99
N ASP A 70 7.76 -0.01 17.60
CA ASP A 70 7.94 -0.60 18.92
C ASP A 70 7.26 0.26 20.00
N GLN A 71 7.29 1.59 19.89
CA GLN A 71 6.52 2.49 20.76
C GLN A 71 5.01 2.28 20.63
N LEU A 72 4.52 2.11 19.40
CA LEU A 72 3.12 1.81 19.12
C LEU A 72 2.72 0.46 19.71
N LEU A 73 3.59 -0.56 19.63
CA LEU A 73 3.31 -1.87 20.21
C LEU A 73 3.34 -1.85 21.74
N ALA A 74 4.28 -1.11 22.32
CA ALA A 74 4.37 -0.87 23.76
C ALA A 74 3.21 -0.03 24.32
N GLY A 75 2.46 0.66 23.45
CA GLY A 75 1.36 1.52 23.86
C GLY A 75 1.78 2.90 24.36
N SER A 76 3.01 3.32 24.08
CA SER A 76 3.48 4.69 24.37
C SER A 76 2.87 5.73 23.43
N ILE A 77 2.42 5.29 22.25
CA ILE A 77 1.70 6.09 21.26
C ILE A 77 0.55 5.25 20.70
N ASP A 78 -0.52 5.91 20.26
CA ASP A 78 -1.73 5.24 19.76
C ASP A 78 -1.87 5.24 18.24
N ARG A 79 -1.10 6.08 17.54
CA ARG A 79 -1.17 6.27 16.10
C ARG A 79 0.21 6.56 15.49
N VAL A 80 0.53 5.88 14.41
CA VAL A 80 1.69 6.14 13.55
C VAL A 80 1.22 6.14 12.10
N THR A 81 1.57 7.17 11.34
CA THR A 81 1.34 7.23 9.91
C THR A 81 2.58 6.76 9.16
N ALA A 82 2.38 5.80 8.25
CA ALA A 82 3.39 5.33 7.32
C ALA A 82 3.11 5.84 5.91
N TRP A 83 4.10 6.51 5.34
CA TRP A 83 4.04 7.07 3.99
C TRP A 83 4.52 6.07 2.93
N PRO A 84 4.09 6.22 1.65
CA PRO A 84 4.52 5.34 0.57
C PRO A 84 6.05 5.26 0.38
N ASP A 85 6.79 6.31 0.74
CA ASP A 85 8.26 6.35 0.68
C ASP A 85 8.95 5.57 1.82
N GLY A 86 8.19 5.11 2.81
CA GLY A 86 8.66 4.39 3.99
C GLY A 86 8.91 5.27 5.21
N ARG A 87 8.63 6.58 5.15
CA ARG A 87 8.71 7.46 6.32
C ARG A 87 7.58 7.13 7.31
N LEU A 88 7.91 7.13 8.60
CA LEU A 88 6.97 7.03 9.71
C LEU A 88 6.90 8.37 10.45
N GLU A 89 5.71 8.81 10.85
CA GLU A 89 5.51 10.01 11.68
C GLU A 89 4.27 9.90 12.57
N THR A 90 4.22 10.66 13.67
CA THR A 90 3.11 10.63 14.64
C THR A 90 2.15 11.81 14.51
N SER A 91 2.55 12.88 13.81
CA SER A 91 1.82 14.15 13.70
C SER A 91 1.15 14.38 12.34
N ALA A 92 0.97 13.33 11.53
CA ALA A 92 0.31 13.45 10.23
C ALA A 92 -1.16 13.88 10.38
N PRO A 93 -1.69 14.74 9.48
CA PRO A 93 -3.11 15.11 9.46
C PRO A 93 -4.01 13.87 9.35
N VAL A 94 -5.17 13.86 10.00
CA VAL A 94 -6.11 12.73 9.91
C VAL A 94 -6.59 12.57 8.45
N PRO A 95 -6.56 11.35 7.88
CA PRO A 95 -7.11 11.10 6.55
C PRO A 95 -8.65 11.20 6.55
N VAL A 96 -9.21 11.78 5.49
CA VAL A 96 -10.67 11.93 5.32
C VAL A 96 -11.34 10.59 5.06
N VAL A 97 -10.68 9.70 4.30
CA VAL A 97 -11.21 8.36 4.00
C VAL A 97 -10.20 7.32 4.43
N VAL A 98 -10.71 6.31 5.14
CA VAL A 98 -9.90 5.26 5.73
C VAL A 98 -10.49 3.91 5.34
N LEU A 99 -9.65 2.99 4.86
CA LEU A 99 -10.01 1.60 4.63
C LEU A 99 -9.32 0.72 5.68
N PRO A 100 -10.00 0.35 6.77
CA PRO A 100 -9.47 -0.57 7.77
C PRO A 100 -9.36 -1.99 7.25
N GLY A 101 -8.31 -2.70 7.65
CA GLY A 101 -8.16 -4.10 7.29
C GLY A 101 -6.97 -4.78 7.94
N SER A 102 -7.00 -6.11 7.95
CA SER A 102 -5.86 -6.91 8.44
C SER A 102 -4.74 -7.04 7.41
N PHE A 103 -5.06 -6.87 6.12
CA PHE A 103 -4.16 -6.92 4.96
C PHE A 103 -3.15 -8.08 4.99
N ASN A 104 -3.65 -9.28 5.30
CA ASN A 104 -2.82 -10.46 5.47
C ASN A 104 -3.23 -11.61 4.54
N PRO A 105 -2.95 -11.56 3.23
CA PRO A 105 -2.21 -10.51 2.52
C PRO A 105 -3.11 -9.42 1.94
N LEU A 106 -2.48 -8.31 1.53
CA LEU A 106 -3.09 -7.31 0.65
C LEU A 106 -3.37 -7.95 -0.72
N HIS A 107 -4.50 -7.60 -1.34
CA HIS A 107 -4.93 -8.18 -2.62
C HIS A 107 -5.77 -7.20 -3.44
N GLU A 108 -6.05 -7.53 -4.70
CA GLU A 108 -6.79 -6.67 -5.64
C GLU A 108 -8.15 -6.21 -5.12
N GLY A 109 -8.89 -7.08 -4.40
CA GLY A 109 -10.13 -6.68 -3.72
C GLY A 109 -9.98 -5.42 -2.85
N HIS A 110 -8.92 -5.32 -2.03
CA HIS A 110 -8.66 -4.14 -1.20
C HIS A 110 -8.28 -2.92 -2.04
N LEU A 111 -7.45 -3.10 -3.07
CA LEU A 111 -6.96 -2.02 -3.91
C LEU A 111 -8.07 -1.41 -4.77
N SER A 112 -8.91 -2.27 -5.35
CA SER A 112 -10.08 -1.83 -6.12
C SER A 112 -11.13 -1.16 -5.23
N LEU A 113 -11.35 -1.65 -4.02
CA LEU A 113 -12.26 -1.00 -3.07
C LEU A 113 -11.76 0.39 -2.67
N ALA A 114 -10.44 0.53 -2.42
CA ALA A 114 -9.83 1.82 -2.16
C ALA A 114 -10.06 2.80 -3.32
N ARG A 115 -9.80 2.39 -4.58
CA ARG A 115 -10.02 3.24 -5.76
C ARG A 115 -11.46 3.72 -5.89
N VAL A 116 -12.43 2.82 -5.71
CA VAL A 116 -13.86 3.19 -5.76
C VAL A 116 -14.22 4.18 -4.66
N ALA A 117 -13.68 3.98 -3.45
CA ALA A 117 -13.89 4.91 -2.35
C ALA A 117 -13.23 6.28 -2.60
N GLU A 118 -12.05 6.32 -3.24
CA GLU A 118 -11.39 7.57 -3.66
C GLU A 118 -12.25 8.37 -4.63
N GLU A 119 -12.85 7.68 -5.62
CA GLU A 119 -13.74 8.31 -6.60
C GLU A 119 -15.02 8.87 -5.96
N ILE A 120 -15.60 8.15 -5.01
CA ILE A 120 -16.83 8.58 -4.32
C ILE A 120 -16.56 9.76 -3.40
N ALA A 121 -15.45 9.72 -2.66
CA ALA A 121 -15.10 10.75 -1.69
C ALA A 121 -14.35 11.95 -2.29
N GLY A 122 -13.84 11.84 -3.53
CA GLY A 122 -13.09 12.90 -4.20
C GLY A 122 -11.69 13.14 -3.61
N GLY A 123 -11.10 12.16 -2.93
CA GLY A 123 -9.83 12.32 -2.23
C GLY A 123 -9.11 10.99 -1.97
N PRO A 124 -7.82 11.03 -1.58
CA PRO A 124 -7.02 9.82 -1.39
C PRO A 124 -7.50 8.99 -0.19
N VAL A 125 -7.45 7.67 -0.34
CA VAL A 125 -7.77 6.72 0.74
C VAL A 125 -6.49 6.34 1.48
N ALA A 126 -6.52 6.46 2.81
CA ALA A 126 -5.52 5.83 3.66
C ALA A 126 -5.98 4.42 4.04
N PHE A 127 -5.07 3.46 4.07
CA PHE A 127 -5.35 2.16 4.68
C PHE A 127 -5.14 2.25 6.19
N GLU A 128 -5.82 1.42 6.97
CA GLU A 128 -5.63 1.38 8.42
C GLU A 128 -5.41 -0.04 8.92
N LEU A 129 -4.36 -0.21 9.72
CA LEU A 129 -3.97 -1.48 10.33
C LEU A 129 -3.90 -1.30 11.85
N SER A 130 -4.85 -1.91 12.57
CA SER A 130 -4.79 -1.98 14.03
C SER A 130 -3.75 -3.01 14.46
N VAL A 131 -2.84 -2.60 15.35
CA VAL A 131 -1.82 -3.50 15.93
C VAL A 131 -2.36 -4.29 17.13
N VAL A 132 -3.47 -3.85 17.70
CA VAL A 132 -4.23 -4.56 18.74
C VAL A 132 -5.48 -5.16 18.11
N ASN A 133 -5.82 -6.39 18.46
CA ASN A 133 -7.08 -7.05 18.09
C ASN A 133 -7.81 -7.47 19.36
N VAL A 134 -9.15 -7.38 19.38
CA VAL A 134 -9.95 -7.76 20.56
C VAL A 134 -9.76 -9.25 20.92
N ASP A 135 -9.59 -10.11 19.90
CA ASP A 135 -9.62 -11.58 20.07
C ASP A 135 -8.29 -12.29 19.76
N LYS A 136 -7.19 -11.53 19.58
CA LYS A 136 -5.87 -12.10 19.24
C LYS A 136 -4.76 -11.39 20.01
N PRO A 137 -3.63 -12.06 20.29
CA PRO A 137 -2.45 -11.37 20.80
C PRO A 137 -2.11 -10.18 19.88
N PRO A 138 -1.63 -9.06 20.45
CA PRO A 138 -1.14 -7.94 19.65
C PRO A 138 -0.15 -8.42 18.59
N LEU A 139 -0.19 -7.79 17.41
CA LEU A 139 0.71 -8.16 16.32
C LEU A 139 2.17 -7.97 16.76
N GLY A 140 3.03 -8.94 16.46
CA GLY A 140 4.47 -8.76 16.66
C GLY A 140 5.03 -7.68 15.74
N ALA A 141 6.13 -7.04 16.12
CA ALA A 141 6.80 -6.03 15.29
C ALA A 141 7.16 -6.56 13.89
N ALA A 142 7.55 -7.84 13.79
CA ALA A 142 7.81 -8.49 12.51
C ALA A 142 6.55 -8.57 11.62
N ASP A 143 5.40 -8.92 12.18
CA ASP A 143 4.14 -9.01 11.44
C ASP A 143 3.65 -7.66 10.97
N VAL A 144 3.73 -6.63 11.83
CA VAL A 144 3.37 -5.26 11.46
C VAL A 144 4.24 -4.79 10.29
N ARG A 145 5.56 -4.97 10.39
CA ARG A 145 6.49 -4.59 9.30
C ARG A 145 6.26 -5.39 8.03
N HIS A 146 5.98 -6.69 8.13
CA HIS A 146 5.67 -7.54 6.99
C HIS A 146 4.41 -7.05 6.26
N ARG A 147 3.33 -6.78 7.00
CA ARG A 147 2.08 -6.29 6.42
C ARG A 147 2.26 -4.90 5.82
N LEU A 148 2.97 -4.01 6.51
CA LEU A 148 3.26 -2.66 6.06
C LEU A 148 4.12 -2.63 4.79
N ALA A 149 5.05 -3.57 4.63
CA ALA A 149 5.92 -3.64 3.47
C ALA A 149 5.15 -3.77 2.14
N GLN A 150 3.95 -4.38 2.16
CA GLN A 150 3.07 -4.52 1.00
C GLN A 150 2.57 -3.18 0.44
N PHE A 151 2.56 -2.12 1.26
CA PHE A 151 2.07 -0.80 0.90
C PHE A 151 3.15 0.16 0.39
N ARG A 152 4.43 -0.24 0.46
CA ARG A 152 5.55 0.60 0.00
C ARG A 152 5.38 0.98 -1.47
N GLY A 153 5.50 2.28 -1.75
CA GLY A 153 5.30 2.86 -3.07
C GLY A 153 3.86 2.84 -3.57
N ARG A 154 2.88 2.48 -2.73
CA ARG A 154 1.47 2.33 -3.13
C ARG A 154 0.55 3.29 -2.41
N ALA A 155 0.52 3.26 -1.08
CA ALA A 155 -0.48 4.01 -0.32
C ALA A 155 0.01 4.40 1.08
N ARG A 156 -0.68 5.38 1.65
CA ARG A 156 -0.55 5.81 3.05
C ARG A 156 -1.23 4.78 3.96
N VAL A 157 -0.61 4.48 5.09
CA VAL A 157 -1.17 3.55 6.09
C VAL A 157 -1.18 4.20 7.47
N GLU A 158 -2.32 4.18 8.15
CA GLU A 158 -2.45 4.49 9.56
C GLU A 158 -2.28 3.20 10.37
N LEU A 159 -1.23 3.14 11.18
CA LEU A 159 -1.09 2.12 12.21
C LEU A 159 -1.74 2.64 13.48
N THR A 160 -2.71 1.91 14.04
CA THR A 160 -3.44 2.35 15.24
C THR A 160 -3.46 1.29 16.33
N ARG A 161 -3.74 1.70 17.57
CA ARG A 161 -4.11 0.81 18.67
C ARG A 161 -5.62 0.76 18.91
N ALA A 162 -6.42 0.90 17.86
CA ALA A 162 -7.87 0.96 17.96
C ALA A 162 -8.53 -0.28 17.33
N PRO A 163 -8.83 -1.34 18.11
CA PRO A 163 -9.47 -2.53 17.56
C PRO A 163 -10.95 -2.34 17.16
N THR A 164 -11.68 -1.39 17.74
CA THR A 164 -13.09 -1.11 17.39
C THR A 164 -13.25 0.20 16.61
N PHE A 165 -14.33 0.33 15.83
CA PHE A 165 -14.60 1.58 15.09
C PHE A 165 -14.85 2.77 16.01
N LEU A 166 -15.42 2.56 17.20
CA LEU A 166 -15.56 3.59 18.21
C LEU A 166 -14.19 4.10 18.70
N GLN A 167 -13.20 3.21 18.85
CA GLN A 167 -11.84 3.64 19.18
C GLN A 167 -11.15 4.29 17.98
N LYS A 168 -11.42 3.81 16.75
CA LYS A 168 -10.86 4.41 15.54
C LYS A 168 -11.38 5.82 15.34
N SER A 169 -12.66 6.08 15.59
CA SER A 169 -13.24 7.42 15.46
C SER A 169 -12.54 8.41 16.40
N ARG A 170 -12.19 7.99 17.62
CA ARG A 170 -11.47 8.83 18.59
C ARG A 170 -10.08 9.22 18.11
N LEU A 171 -9.39 8.31 17.41
CA LEU A 171 -8.05 8.56 16.85
C LEU A 171 -8.08 9.25 15.48
N LEU A 172 -9.18 9.12 14.75
CA LEU A 172 -9.37 9.58 13.38
C LEU A 172 -10.69 10.36 13.26
N PRO A 173 -10.85 11.48 14.00
CA PRO A 173 -12.08 12.28 13.95
C PRO A 173 -12.31 12.83 12.54
N GLY A 174 -13.58 12.86 12.12
CA GLY A 174 -13.97 13.29 10.77
C GLY A 174 -13.72 12.26 9.66
N ALA A 175 -13.13 11.09 9.97
CA ALA A 175 -12.85 10.08 8.97
C ALA A 175 -14.11 9.31 8.55
N THR A 176 -14.22 9.05 7.25
CA THR A 176 -15.18 8.12 6.67
C THR A 176 -14.52 6.75 6.49
N PHE A 177 -15.04 5.73 7.16
CA PHE A 177 -14.51 4.38 7.13
C PHE A 177 -15.15 3.55 6.02
N VAL A 178 -14.34 2.94 5.17
CA VAL A 178 -14.77 2.02 4.12
C VAL A 178 -14.87 0.61 4.71
N VAL A 179 -16.06 0.03 4.69
CA VAL A 179 -16.38 -1.26 5.32
C VAL A 179 -17.23 -2.14 4.42
N GLY A 180 -17.22 -3.45 4.63
CA GLY A 180 -18.16 -4.37 3.98
C GLY A 180 -19.54 -4.35 4.64
N ALA A 181 -20.57 -4.81 3.92
CA ALA A 181 -21.93 -4.96 4.45
C ALA A 181 -21.98 -5.81 5.73
N ASP A 182 -21.16 -6.86 5.83
CA ASP A 182 -21.03 -7.69 7.04
C ASP A 182 -20.49 -6.92 8.24
N THR A 183 -19.61 -5.95 8.01
CA THR A 183 -19.09 -5.08 9.07
C THR A 183 -20.10 -4.00 9.46
N ALA A 184 -20.85 -3.46 8.50
CA ALA A 184 -21.95 -2.53 8.77
C ALA A 184 -23.03 -3.19 9.63
N GLU A 185 -23.40 -4.44 9.35
CA GLU A 185 -24.33 -5.22 10.18
C GLU A 185 -23.82 -5.37 11.62
N ARG A 186 -22.53 -5.66 11.80
CA ARG A 186 -21.91 -5.78 13.13
C ARG A 186 -21.93 -4.46 13.90
N LEU A 187 -21.74 -3.33 13.22
CA LEU A 187 -21.73 -2.00 13.84
C LEU A 187 -23.06 -1.64 14.51
N VAL A 188 -24.17 -2.16 13.98
CA VAL A 188 -25.54 -1.91 14.46
C VAL A 188 -26.16 -3.13 15.16
N ALA A 189 -25.35 -4.12 15.55
CA ALA A 189 -25.84 -5.30 16.26
C ALA A 189 -25.49 -5.22 17.75
N ALA A 190 -26.51 -5.17 18.61
CA ALA A 190 -26.37 -5.04 20.07
C ALA A 190 -25.48 -6.11 20.72
N ARG A 191 -25.35 -7.30 20.11
CA ARG A 191 -24.45 -8.37 20.59
C ARG A 191 -22.97 -7.96 20.68
N TYR A 192 -22.54 -6.94 19.92
CA TYR A 192 -21.19 -6.38 19.99
C TYR A 192 -21.05 -5.27 21.05
N TYR A 193 -22.12 -4.98 21.78
CA TYR A 193 -22.21 -3.96 22.83
C TYR A 193 -22.82 -4.58 24.10
N ASP A 194 -22.34 -5.76 24.49
CA ASP A 194 -22.81 -6.51 25.67
C ASP A 194 -24.31 -6.84 25.65
N ASN A 195 -24.89 -7.00 24.45
CA ASN A 195 -26.33 -7.15 24.25
C ASN A 195 -27.17 -5.97 24.75
N ASP A 196 -26.56 -4.78 24.88
CA ASP A 196 -27.21 -3.56 25.33
C ASP A 196 -27.38 -2.58 24.15
N GLU A 197 -28.63 -2.43 23.70
CA GLU A 197 -28.99 -1.51 22.63
C GLU A 197 -28.66 -0.05 22.97
N ARG A 198 -28.75 0.35 24.24
CA ARG A 198 -28.44 1.73 24.65
C ARG A 198 -26.95 2.02 24.46
N ARG A 199 -26.08 1.04 24.75
CA ARG A 199 -24.63 1.16 24.48
C ARG A 199 -24.34 1.26 22.99
N MET A 200 -25.03 0.47 22.17
CA MET A 200 -24.90 0.55 20.71
C MET A 200 -25.31 1.93 20.19
N ILE A 201 -26.46 2.45 20.62
CA ILE A 201 -26.94 3.78 20.23
C ILE A 201 -25.98 4.87 20.70
N ALA A 202 -25.45 4.78 21.93
CA ALA A 202 -24.47 5.73 22.44
C ALA A 202 -23.16 5.70 21.63
N ALA A 203 -22.67 4.51 21.26
CA ALA A 203 -21.47 4.37 20.45
C ALA A 203 -21.65 4.96 19.04
N LEU A 204 -22.77 4.68 18.38
CA LEU A 204 -23.10 5.27 17.07
C LEU A 204 -23.24 6.79 17.16
N GLY A 205 -23.86 7.29 18.23
CA GLY A 205 -23.97 8.71 18.53
C GLY A 205 -22.62 9.39 18.74
N GLU A 206 -21.69 8.73 19.45
CA GLU A 206 -20.34 9.24 19.64
C GLU A 206 -19.56 9.29 18.31
N MET A 207 -19.63 8.24 17.50
CA MET A 207 -18.98 8.22 16.17
C MET A 207 -19.54 9.32 15.25
N ALA A 208 -20.86 9.50 15.24
CA ALA A 208 -21.50 10.59 14.52
C ALA A 208 -21.08 11.97 15.05
N GLY A 209 -21.01 12.15 16.37
CA GLY A 209 -20.58 13.38 17.02
C GLY A 209 -19.12 13.74 16.76
N GLN A 210 -18.27 12.75 16.46
CA GLN A 210 -16.90 12.95 16.01
C GLN A 210 -16.79 13.24 14.50
N GLY A 211 -17.93 13.34 13.81
CA GLY A 211 -17.99 13.60 12.36
C GLY A 211 -17.56 12.41 11.51
N CYS A 212 -17.50 11.21 12.08
CA CYS A 212 -17.17 10.01 11.31
C CYS A 212 -18.37 9.53 10.49
N GLY A 213 -18.10 8.70 9.48
CA GLY A 213 -19.12 8.07 8.65
C GLY A 213 -18.65 6.73 8.10
N PHE A 214 -19.53 6.03 7.38
CA PHE A 214 -19.22 4.72 6.80
C PHE A 214 -19.60 4.66 5.32
N LEU A 215 -18.66 4.25 4.47
CA LEU A 215 -18.92 3.84 3.10
C LEU A 215 -19.02 2.32 3.04
N VAL A 216 -20.19 1.80 2.66
CA VAL A 216 -20.52 0.38 2.79
C VAL A 216 -20.48 -0.31 1.42
N ALA A 217 -19.47 -1.16 1.24
CA ALA A 217 -19.31 -2.02 0.08
C ALA A 217 -20.27 -3.23 0.14
N VAL A 218 -20.83 -3.58 -1.02
CA VAL A 218 -21.61 -4.81 -1.16
C VAL A 218 -20.71 -6.04 -1.02
N ARG A 219 -21.31 -7.16 -0.59
CA ARG A 219 -20.64 -8.45 -0.44
C ARG A 219 -21.50 -9.59 -0.97
N ILE A 220 -20.89 -10.67 -1.43
CA ILE A 220 -21.60 -11.90 -1.78
C ILE A 220 -21.57 -12.83 -0.56
N ASP A 221 -22.74 -13.30 -0.13
CA ASP A 221 -22.86 -14.28 0.95
C ASP A 221 -22.61 -15.72 0.46
N ALA A 222 -22.58 -16.69 1.38
CA ALA A 222 -22.31 -18.09 1.05
C ALA A 222 -23.36 -18.73 0.12
N THR A 223 -24.53 -18.10 -0.03
CA THR A 223 -25.61 -18.55 -0.93
C THR A 223 -25.53 -17.89 -2.32
N GLY A 224 -24.53 -17.02 -2.53
CA GLY A 224 -24.36 -16.28 -3.79
C GLY A 224 -25.20 -15.00 -3.88
N ARG A 225 -25.90 -14.62 -2.80
CA ARG A 225 -26.72 -13.40 -2.77
C ARG A 225 -25.85 -12.19 -2.46
N VAL A 226 -26.10 -11.08 -3.16
CA VAL A 226 -25.49 -9.79 -2.87
C VAL A 226 -26.17 -9.18 -1.65
N VAL A 227 -25.39 -8.95 -0.61
CA VAL A 227 -25.78 -8.23 0.61
C VAL A 227 -25.23 -6.82 0.52
N SER A 228 -26.12 -5.84 0.70
CA SER A 228 -25.86 -4.42 0.57
C SER A 228 -26.24 -3.67 1.86
N LEU A 229 -26.02 -2.35 1.89
CA LEU A 229 -26.48 -1.52 3.00
C LEU A 229 -28.01 -1.56 3.16
N ALA A 230 -28.77 -1.80 2.10
CA ALA A 230 -30.22 -1.87 2.15
C ALA A 230 -30.74 -3.07 2.95
N ASP A 231 -29.91 -4.12 3.09
CA ASP A 231 -30.23 -5.33 3.85
C ASP A 231 -29.89 -5.18 5.35
N VAL A 232 -29.21 -4.09 5.74
CA VAL A 232 -28.81 -3.84 7.13
C VAL A 232 -29.92 -3.08 7.86
N ALA A 233 -30.37 -3.61 9.00
CA ALA A 233 -31.34 -2.97 9.88
C ALA A 233 -30.73 -1.78 10.64
N LEU A 234 -30.59 -0.63 9.96
CA LEU A 234 -30.04 0.59 10.55
C LEU A 234 -31.06 1.29 11.46
N PRO A 235 -30.68 1.71 12.68
CA PRO A 235 -31.50 2.60 13.49
C PRO A 235 -31.81 3.90 12.72
N PRO A 236 -33.08 4.36 12.64
CA PRO A 236 -33.47 5.48 11.78
C PRO A 236 -32.64 6.75 11.96
N GLN A 237 -32.26 7.06 13.20
CA GLN A 237 -31.47 8.23 13.56
C GLN A 237 -30.01 8.21 13.07
N PHE A 238 -29.48 7.05 12.65
CA PHE A 238 -28.11 6.90 12.17
C PHE A 238 -28.05 6.57 10.68
N LYS A 239 -29.15 6.65 9.93
CA LYS A 239 -29.14 6.38 8.48
C LYS A 239 -28.13 7.25 7.72
N THR A 240 -27.99 8.51 8.10
CA THR A 240 -27.04 9.45 7.48
C THR A 240 -25.58 9.14 7.78
N LEU A 241 -25.31 8.31 8.79
CA LEU A 241 -23.96 7.86 9.14
C LEU A 241 -23.41 6.86 8.12
N PHE A 242 -24.28 6.20 7.35
CA PHE A 242 -23.91 5.15 6.39
C PHE A 242 -24.28 5.57 4.97
N THR A 243 -23.35 5.42 4.05
CA THR A 243 -23.53 5.66 2.62
C THR A 243 -23.18 4.39 1.85
N ALA A 244 -24.07 3.93 0.99
CA ALA A 244 -23.83 2.73 0.18
C ALA A 244 -22.83 3.03 -0.95
N ILE A 245 -21.89 2.11 -1.17
CA ILE A 245 -21.16 2.01 -2.43
C ILE A 245 -22.05 1.23 -3.40
N PRO A 246 -22.46 1.82 -4.55
CA PRO A 246 -23.33 1.13 -5.50
C PRO A 246 -22.70 -0.17 -6.02
N GLU A 247 -23.49 -1.25 -6.14
CA GLU A 247 -23.03 -2.54 -6.68
C GLU A 247 -22.37 -2.37 -8.06
N SER A 248 -22.92 -1.48 -8.90
CA SER A 248 -22.39 -1.20 -10.23
C SER A 248 -20.94 -0.69 -10.24
N ARG A 249 -20.44 -0.19 -9.10
CA ARG A 249 -19.06 0.31 -8.98
C ARG A 249 -18.10 -0.68 -8.33
N PHE A 250 -18.59 -1.61 -7.51
CA PHE A 250 -17.72 -2.56 -6.83
C PHE A 250 -18.40 -3.90 -6.63
N ARG A 251 -17.84 -4.94 -7.25
CA ARG A 251 -18.27 -6.33 -7.11
C ARG A 251 -17.02 -7.21 -7.17
N LEU A 252 -16.46 -7.56 -6.01
CA LEU A 252 -15.25 -8.37 -5.93
C LEU A 252 -15.36 -9.41 -4.82
N ASP A 253 -15.19 -10.67 -5.21
CA ASP A 253 -15.31 -11.87 -4.38
C ASP A 253 -13.94 -12.50 -4.13
N LEU A 254 -13.06 -11.75 -3.47
CA LEU A 254 -11.74 -12.24 -3.06
C LEU A 254 -11.49 -11.85 -1.61
N SER A 255 -11.35 -12.85 -0.73
CA SER A 255 -10.92 -12.65 0.64
C SER A 255 -9.46 -13.10 0.86
N SER A 256 -8.73 -12.41 1.75
CA SER A 256 -7.39 -12.84 2.17
C SER A 256 -7.37 -14.27 2.71
N SER A 257 -8.46 -14.74 3.32
CA SER A 257 -8.56 -16.11 3.86
C SER A 257 -8.51 -17.16 2.76
N GLU A 258 -9.21 -16.94 1.64
CA GLU A 258 -9.17 -17.86 0.49
C GLU A 258 -7.82 -17.87 -0.19
N ILE A 259 -7.14 -16.72 -0.26
CA ILE A 259 -5.78 -16.62 -0.80
C ILE A 259 -4.80 -17.45 0.03
N ARG A 260 -4.88 -17.36 1.37
CA ARG A 260 -4.04 -18.19 2.26
C ARG A 260 -4.28 -19.69 2.03
N GLN A 261 -5.53 -20.11 1.96
CA GLN A 261 -5.88 -21.52 1.69
C GLN A 261 -5.43 -22.01 0.31
N ARG A 262 -5.45 -21.15 -0.72
CA ARG A 262 -4.95 -21.48 -2.06
C ARG A 262 -3.41 -21.57 -2.08
N GLY A 263 -2.72 -20.71 -1.32
CA GLY A 263 -1.27 -20.75 -1.17
C GLY A 263 -0.76 -21.99 -0.44
N GLU A 264 -1.47 -22.42 0.60
CA GLU A 264 -1.12 -23.61 1.40
C GLU A 264 -1.29 -24.94 0.62
N ARG A 265 -2.28 -25.02 -0.29
CA ARG A 265 -2.49 -26.21 -1.14
C ARG A 265 -1.48 -26.35 -2.29
N GLY A 266 -0.69 -25.32 -2.60
CA GLY A 266 0.33 -25.35 -3.65
C GLY A 266 1.69 -25.92 -3.21
N THR A 267 1.86 -26.25 -1.93
CA THR A 267 3.14 -26.66 -1.34
C THR A 267 3.18 -28.10 -0.81
N THR A 268 2.12 -28.88 -0.98
CA THR A 268 2.08 -30.26 -0.50
C THR A 268 2.15 -31.27 -1.65
N THR A 269 3.25 -32.03 -1.66
CA THR A 269 3.45 -33.36 -2.28
C THR A 269 3.78 -33.42 -3.77
N THR A 270 5.07 -33.54 -4.06
CA THR A 270 5.56 -34.50 -5.07
C THR A 270 6.17 -35.66 -4.28
N PRO A 271 5.61 -36.88 -4.29
CA PRO A 271 6.36 -38.05 -3.86
C PRO A 271 7.36 -38.39 -4.97
N ASP A 272 8.64 -38.47 -4.61
CA ASP A 272 9.68 -38.99 -5.50
C ASP A 272 9.37 -40.47 -5.85
N PRO A 273 9.65 -40.88 -7.11
CA PRO A 273 9.31 -42.20 -7.64
C PRO A 273 10.12 -43.35 -7.03
#